data_AF-M4RWV3-F1
#
_entry.id   AF-M4RWV3-F1
#
_cell.length_a   1.000
_cell.length_b   1.000
_cell.length_c   1.000
_cell.angle_alpha   90.00
_cell.angle_beta   90.00
_cell.angle_gamma   90.00
#
_symmetry.space_group_name_H-M   'P 1'
#
loop_
_entity.id
_entity.type
_entity.pdbx_description
1 polymer ?
#
loop_
_entity_poly.entity_id
_entity_poly.type
_entity_poly.pdbx_seq_one_letter_code
_entity_poly.pdbx_strand_id
1 'polypeptide(L)'
;MHHGPVAAVAWRVEVAGCSIVFSGDMSNKFDVLSTFANEADTLVASNAVPDNAVGALLNLHMTPSTIAQIAKQAQVKQLVLSHFMKRTLTIQKVTQAIIRQKYREPIILATDGMIVSL
;
A
#
# COMPACT_ATOMS: atom_id res chain seq x y z
N MET A 1 7.96 -6.60 8.91
CA MET A 1 6.62 -5.96 8.91
C MET A 1 5.77 -6.56 10.02
N HIS A 2 4.65 -5.94 10.41
CA HIS A 2 3.73 -6.50 11.41
C HIS A 2 2.43 -6.96 10.75
N HIS A 3 2.10 -8.24 10.86
CA HIS A 3 0.88 -8.86 10.33
C HIS A 3 0.26 -9.79 11.37
N GLY A 4 0.09 -9.25 12.59
CA GLY A 4 -0.34 -10.02 13.76
C GLY A 4 0.63 -11.17 14.07
N PRO A 5 0.15 -12.40 14.28
CA PRO A 5 1.01 -13.55 14.62
C PRO A 5 1.76 -14.11 13.40
N VAL A 6 1.46 -13.65 12.19
CA VAL A 6 2.04 -14.17 10.95
C VAL A 6 3.27 -13.36 10.59
N ALA A 7 4.38 -14.04 10.28
CA ALA A 7 5.59 -13.39 9.81
C ALA A 7 5.34 -12.70 8.46
N ALA A 8 5.77 -11.45 8.33
CA ALA A 8 5.62 -10.67 7.11
C ALA A 8 6.85 -9.81 6.82
N VAL A 9 7.20 -9.74 5.55
CA VAL A 9 8.31 -8.95 5.02
C VAL A 9 7.82 -8.04 3.89
N ALA A 10 8.50 -6.92 3.74
CA ALA A 10 8.39 -6.09 2.53
C ALA A 10 9.66 -6.28 1.70
N TRP A 11 9.54 -6.04 0.41
CA TRP A 11 10.64 -6.13 -0.53
C TRP A 11 10.84 -4.79 -1.22
N ARG A 12 12.10 -4.39 -1.37
CA ARG A 12 12.51 -3.29 -2.24
C ARG A 12 13.44 -3.88 -3.29
N VAL A 13 13.10 -3.66 -4.55
CA VAL A 13 13.89 -4.12 -5.69
C VAL A 13 14.42 -2.88 -6.39
N GLU A 14 15.74 -2.82 -6.57
CA GLU A 14 16.42 -1.71 -7.23
C GLU A 14 17.20 -2.24 -8.43
N VAL A 15 16.90 -1.70 -9.61
CA VAL A 15 17.52 -2.12 -10.87
C VAL A 15 17.62 -0.90 -11.79
N ALA A 16 18.80 -0.69 -12.38
CA ALA A 16 19.06 0.36 -13.36
C ALA A 16 18.64 1.78 -12.90
N GLY A 17 18.72 2.07 -11.59
CA GLY A 17 18.32 3.35 -11.01
C GLY A 17 16.82 3.50 -10.73
N CYS A 18 16.01 2.49 -11.06
CA CYS A 18 14.59 2.42 -10.69
C CYS A 18 14.41 1.57 -9.44
N SER A 19 13.32 1.82 -8.72
CA SER A 19 12.99 1.19 -7.44
C SER A 19 11.50 0.89 -7.32
N ILE A 20 11.19 -0.36 -6.97
CA ILE A 20 9.82 -0.81 -6.66
C ILE A 20 9.79 -1.42 -5.27
N VAL A 21 8.78 -1.05 -4.48
CA VAL A 21 8.58 -1.54 -3.12
C VAL A 21 7.28 -2.30 -3.03
N PHE A 22 7.33 -3.54 -2.58
CA PHE A 22 6.17 -4.34 -2.22
C PHE A 22 5.99 -4.30 -0.71
N SER A 23 4.89 -3.72 -0.24
CA SER A 23 4.59 -3.58 1.19
C SER A 23 4.49 -4.90 1.94
N GLY A 24 4.08 -5.97 1.23
CA GLY A 24 3.56 -7.18 1.86
C GLY A 24 2.24 -6.92 2.60
N ASP A 25 1.70 -7.96 3.22
CA ASP A 25 0.54 -7.82 4.09
C ASP A 25 0.99 -7.38 5.49
N MET A 26 0.51 -6.22 5.94
CA MET A 26 0.93 -5.64 7.21
C MET A 26 -0.01 -4.53 7.70
N SER A 27 0.08 -4.17 8.98
CA SER A 27 -0.78 -3.18 9.64
C SER A 27 -0.15 -1.80 9.87
N ASN A 28 1.11 -1.61 9.44
CA ASN A 28 1.97 -0.47 9.77
C ASN A 28 2.21 -0.22 11.27
N LYS A 29 2.05 -1.22 12.14
CA LYS A 29 2.24 -1.05 13.61
C LYS A 29 3.62 -0.50 14.00
N PHE A 30 4.67 -0.85 13.25
CA PHE A 30 6.03 -0.43 13.55
C PHE A 30 6.45 0.86 12.82
N ASP A 31 5.59 1.41 11.96
CA ASP A 31 5.82 2.64 11.19
C ASP A 31 7.15 2.69 10.40
N VAL A 32 7.61 1.53 9.92
CA VAL A 32 8.90 1.41 9.22
C VAL A 32 8.78 1.50 7.69
N LEU A 33 7.57 1.31 7.14
CA LEU A 33 7.40 1.20 5.69
C LEU A 33 7.63 2.54 4.98
N SER A 34 7.28 3.67 5.60
CA SER A 34 7.51 4.99 5.00
C SER A 34 9.00 5.26 4.80
N THR A 35 9.83 5.01 5.80
CA THR A 35 11.30 5.11 5.70
C THR A 35 11.87 4.10 4.71
N PHE A 36 11.40 2.84 4.74
CA PHE A 36 11.86 1.80 3.83
C PHE A 36 11.53 2.11 2.36
N ALA A 37 10.37 2.71 2.11
CA ALA A 37 9.87 3.05 0.78
C ALA A 37 10.31 4.44 0.29
N ASN A 38 11.22 5.12 1.01
CA ASN A 38 11.61 6.48 0.69
C ASN A 38 12.07 6.63 -0.77
N GLU A 39 11.45 7.60 -1.46
CA GLU A 39 11.65 7.99 -2.85
C GLU A 39 11.51 6.85 -3.88
N ALA A 40 10.80 5.77 -3.52
CA ALA A 40 10.55 4.68 -4.44
C ALA A 40 9.75 5.16 -5.67
N ASP A 41 10.10 4.68 -6.87
CA ASP A 41 9.35 5.00 -8.08
C ASP A 41 7.93 4.43 -7.99
N THR A 42 7.80 3.22 -7.45
CA THR A 42 6.50 2.58 -7.22
C THR A 42 6.41 1.92 -5.86
N LEU A 43 5.32 2.18 -5.14
CA LEU A 43 4.88 1.39 -4.00
C LEU A 43 3.68 0.52 -4.37
N VAL A 44 3.82 -0.80 -4.26
CA VAL A 44 2.73 -1.77 -4.33
C VAL A 44 2.19 -2.03 -2.93
N ALA A 45 1.01 -1.47 -2.65
CA ALA A 45 0.37 -1.52 -1.34
C ALA A 45 -0.82 -2.50 -1.30
N SER A 46 -0.83 -3.41 -0.32
CA SER A 46 -1.98 -4.28 -0.05
C SER A 46 -3.17 -3.48 0.51
N ASN A 47 -4.31 -3.46 -0.20
CA ASN A 47 -5.58 -2.88 0.28
C ASN A 47 -6.64 -3.95 0.56
N ALA A 48 -6.43 -4.70 1.64
CA ALA A 48 -7.31 -5.80 2.05
C ALA A 48 -8.56 -5.36 2.83
N VAL A 49 -8.56 -4.17 3.43
CA VAL A 49 -9.61 -3.68 4.36
C VAL A 49 -10.08 -2.27 4.01
N PRO A 50 -11.36 -1.93 4.27
CA PRO A 50 -11.87 -0.57 4.12
C PRO A 50 -11.29 0.37 5.19
N ASP A 51 -11.49 1.67 5.03
CA ASP A 51 -10.94 2.66 5.96
C ASP A 51 -11.60 2.65 7.34
N ASN A 52 -12.87 2.26 7.41
CA ASN A 52 -13.61 2.06 8.65
C ASN A 52 -13.44 0.66 9.24
N ALA A 53 -12.41 -0.10 8.84
CA ALA A 53 -12.13 -1.39 9.42
C ALA A 53 -11.86 -1.28 10.94
N VAL A 54 -12.24 -2.30 11.70
CA VAL A 54 -12.12 -2.33 13.16
C VAL A 54 -11.60 -3.68 13.65
N GLY A 55 -11.20 -3.72 14.91
CA GLY A 55 -10.83 -4.97 15.60
C GLY A 55 -9.61 -5.65 14.99
N ALA A 56 -9.63 -6.98 14.95
CA ALA A 56 -8.50 -7.81 14.55
C ALA A 56 -7.96 -7.50 13.15
N LEU A 57 -8.79 -6.97 12.24
CA LEU A 57 -8.37 -6.59 10.90
C LEU A 57 -7.29 -5.49 10.91
N LEU A 58 -7.38 -4.54 11.83
CA LEU A 58 -6.37 -3.48 11.97
C LEU A 58 -5.06 -3.97 12.59
N ASN A 59 -5.05 -5.16 13.18
CA ASN A 59 -3.83 -5.81 13.63
C ASN A 59 -3.07 -6.47 12.46
N LEU A 60 -3.75 -6.67 11.33
CA LEU A 60 -3.24 -7.40 10.18
C LEU A 60 -2.97 -6.50 8.97
N HIS A 61 -3.82 -5.51 8.70
CA HIS A 61 -3.81 -4.77 7.43
C HIS A 61 -3.84 -3.26 7.62
N MET A 62 -3.23 -2.54 6.67
CA MET A 62 -3.34 -1.09 6.55
C MET A 62 -4.72 -0.68 6.06
N THR A 63 -5.23 0.43 6.57
CA THR A 63 -6.38 1.12 5.97
C THR A 63 -5.94 2.00 4.78
N PRO A 64 -6.85 2.40 3.88
CA PRO A 64 -6.58 3.41 2.86
C PRO A 64 -5.92 4.69 3.41
N SER A 65 -6.36 5.20 4.56
CA SER A 65 -5.76 6.37 5.22
C SER A 65 -4.32 6.13 5.66
N THR A 66 -4.00 4.93 6.16
CA THR A 66 -2.62 4.52 6.48
C THR A 66 -1.77 4.41 5.23
N ILE A 67 -2.29 3.78 4.16
CA ILE A 67 -1.59 3.69 2.87
C ILE A 67 -1.26 5.09 2.33
N ALA A 68 -2.22 6.01 2.39
CA ALA A 68 -2.05 7.39 1.93
C ALA A 68 -0.97 8.14 2.71
N GLN A 69 -0.93 7.95 4.04
CA GLN A 69 0.10 8.54 4.89
C GLN A 69 1.48 8.02 4.53
N ILE A 70 1.64 6.70 4.40
CA ILE A 70 2.91 6.06 4.05
C ILE A 70 3.39 6.53 2.68
N ALA A 71 2.53 6.47 1.65
CA ALA A 71 2.87 6.88 0.29
C ALA A 71 3.30 8.36 0.23
N LYS A 72 2.61 9.24 0.98
CA LYS A 72 2.98 10.66 1.10
C LYS A 72 4.32 10.84 1.81
N GLN A 73 4.51 10.21 2.97
CA GLN A 73 5.72 10.36 3.77
C GLN A 73 6.96 9.79 3.07
N ALA A 74 6.80 8.68 2.37
CA ALA A 74 7.83 8.05 1.57
C ALA A 74 8.10 8.77 0.25
N GLN A 75 7.31 9.78 -0.12
CA GLN A 75 7.46 10.53 -1.38
C GLN A 75 7.48 9.62 -2.63
N VAL A 76 6.66 8.55 -2.62
CA VAL A 76 6.66 7.59 -3.74
C VAL A 76 6.02 8.19 -4.99
N LYS A 77 6.65 7.98 -6.15
CA LYS A 77 6.23 8.61 -7.40
C LYS A 77 4.94 7.99 -7.98
N GLN A 78 4.63 6.76 -7.59
CA GLN A 78 3.40 6.07 -7.98
C GLN A 78 2.97 5.07 -6.90
N LEU A 79 1.65 4.94 -6.71
CA LEU A 79 1.05 3.97 -5.82
C LEU A 79 0.22 2.97 -6.62
N VAL A 80 0.55 1.68 -6.51
CA VAL A 80 -0.24 0.58 -7.05
C VAL A 80 -0.98 -0.12 -5.91
N LEU A 81 -2.30 -0.09 -5.93
CA LEU A 81 -3.13 -0.80 -4.95
C LEU A 81 -3.38 -2.22 -5.46
N SER A 82 -3.09 -3.21 -4.63
CA SER A 82 -3.28 -4.64 -4.90
C SER A 82 -3.90 -5.37 -3.70
N HIS A 83 -3.94 -6.70 -3.74
CA HIS A 83 -4.45 -7.56 -2.67
C HIS A 83 -5.87 -7.18 -2.23
N PHE A 84 -6.76 -6.97 -3.21
CA PHE A 84 -8.16 -6.66 -2.95
C PHE A 84 -8.90 -7.89 -2.42
N MET A 85 -9.65 -7.69 -1.34
CA MET A 85 -10.57 -8.67 -0.79
C MET A 85 -11.98 -8.38 -1.29
N LYS A 86 -12.92 -9.33 -1.14
CA LYS A 86 -14.35 -9.09 -1.48
C LYS A 86 -14.89 -7.78 -0.90
N ARG A 87 -14.44 -7.39 0.29
CA ARG A 87 -14.82 -6.17 1.02
C ARG A 87 -14.20 -4.87 0.48
N THR A 88 -13.10 -4.94 -0.28
CA THR A 88 -12.44 -3.77 -0.88
C THR A 88 -12.63 -3.69 -2.40
N LEU A 89 -12.90 -4.80 -3.08
CA LEU A 89 -13.06 -4.88 -4.52
C LEU A 89 -14.18 -3.97 -5.06
N THR A 90 -15.31 -3.88 -4.36
CA THR A 90 -16.47 -3.08 -4.79
C THR A 90 -16.38 -1.60 -4.40
N ILE A 91 -15.40 -1.23 -3.57
CA ILE A 91 -15.27 0.13 -3.02
C ILE A 91 -13.95 0.81 -3.43
N GLN A 92 -13.26 0.30 -4.46
CA GLN A 92 -11.97 0.84 -4.90
C GLN A 92 -12.01 2.35 -5.20
N LYS A 93 -13.11 2.87 -5.74
CA LYS A 93 -13.31 4.31 -5.95
C LYS A 93 -13.32 5.10 -4.63
N VAL A 94 -13.93 4.55 -3.58
CA VAL A 94 -13.95 5.14 -2.23
C VAL A 94 -12.55 5.09 -1.62
N THR A 95 -11.86 3.94 -1.72
CA THR A 95 -10.45 3.81 -1.32
C THR A 95 -9.59 4.89 -1.98
N GLN A 96 -9.68 5.05 -3.29
CA GLN A 96 -8.92 6.07 -4.02
C GLN A 96 -9.26 7.48 -3.53
N ALA A 97 -10.54 7.80 -3.33
CA ALA A 97 -10.96 9.11 -2.83
C ALA A 97 -10.36 9.43 -1.45
N ILE A 98 -10.28 8.46 -0.56
CA ILE A 98 -9.64 8.60 0.76
C ILE A 98 -8.13 8.85 0.60
N ILE A 99 -7.46 8.04 -0.22
CA ILE A 99 -6.01 8.18 -0.45
C ILE A 99 -5.68 9.54 -1.06
N ARG A 100 -6.50 10.02 -1.99
CA ARG A 100 -6.35 11.33 -2.65
C ARG A 100 -6.41 12.53 -1.71
N GLN A 101 -6.92 12.37 -0.48
CA GLN A 101 -6.90 13.44 0.52
C GLN A 101 -5.46 13.80 0.95
N LYS A 102 -4.53 12.83 0.93
CA LYS A 102 -3.14 13.02 1.37
C LYS A 102 -2.09 12.79 0.26
N TYR A 103 -2.40 11.95 -0.73
CA TYR A 103 -1.46 11.54 -1.78
C TYR A 103 -1.92 12.03 -3.16
N ARG A 104 -1.04 12.75 -3.88
CA ARG A 104 -1.40 13.45 -5.12
C ARG A 104 -0.82 12.84 -6.40
N GLU A 105 0.17 11.96 -6.27
CA GLU A 105 0.77 11.26 -7.40
C GLU A 105 -0.17 10.17 -7.98
N PRO A 106 0.18 9.53 -9.11
CA PRO A 106 -0.66 8.51 -9.75
C PRO A 106 -1.02 7.34 -8.82
N ILE A 107 -2.29 6.92 -8.88
CA ILE A 107 -2.82 5.76 -8.15
C ILE A 107 -3.36 4.76 -9.18
N ILE A 108 -2.77 3.58 -9.24
CA ILE A 108 -3.18 2.47 -10.11
C ILE A 108 -3.93 1.43 -9.27
N LEU A 109 -5.02 0.91 -9.81
CA LEU A 109 -5.73 -0.25 -9.26
C LEU A 109 -5.29 -1.49 -10.02
N ALA A 110 -4.53 -2.39 -9.37
CA ALA A 110 -4.02 -3.57 -10.03
C ALA A 110 -5.15 -4.53 -10.46
N THR A 111 -4.95 -5.19 -11.60
CA THR A 111 -5.75 -6.33 -12.07
C THR A 111 -4.81 -7.46 -12.45
N ASP A 112 -5.34 -8.68 -12.49
CA ASP A 112 -4.57 -9.85 -12.93
C ASP A 112 -3.99 -9.63 -14.33
N GLY A 113 -2.70 -9.94 -14.50
CA GLY A 113 -1.97 -9.77 -15.76
C GLY A 113 -1.60 -8.32 -16.10
N MET A 114 -1.89 -7.34 -15.24
CA MET A 114 -1.51 -5.94 -15.48
C MET A 114 0.01 -5.78 -15.53
N ILE A 115 0.49 -4.99 -16.50
CA ILE A 115 1.88 -4.54 -16.61
C ILE A 115 1.93 -3.08 -16.18
N VAL A 116 2.86 -2.76 -15.30
CA VAL A 116 3.10 -1.39 -14.80
C VAL A 116 4.51 -0.98 -15.18
N SER A 117 4.65 0.21 -15.75
CA SER A 117 5.95 0.81 -16.07
C SER A 117 6.50 1.56 -14.86
N LEU A 118 7.79 1.38 -14.60
CA LEU A 118 8.57 2.12 -13.59
C LEU A 118 9.16 3.39 -14.21
#